data_AF-A0A7W3NGB0-F1
#
_entry.id   AF-A0A7W3NGB0-F1
#
_cell.length_a   1.000
_cell.length_b   1.000
_cell.length_c   1.000
_cell.angle_alpha   90.00
_cell.angle_beta   90.00
_cell.angle_gamma   90.00
#
_symmetry.space_group_name_H-M   'P 1'
#
loop_
_entity.id
_entity.type
_entity.pdbx_description
1 polymer ?
#
loop_
_entity_poly.entity_id
_entity_poly.type
_entity_poly.pdbx_seq_one_letter_code
_entity_poly.pdbx_strand_id
1 'polypeptide(L)' 'MAWQKVGLKSAGLEVHALNPNAIKVMKEVGIDISNQVSYVINPEILDNTTLVVTLCGYAVEH' A
#
# COMPACT_ATOMS: atom_id res chain seq x y z
N MET A 1 -20.20 1.17 18.54
CA MET A 1 -18.93 1.73 18.05
C MET A 1 -18.91 1.58 16.54
N ALA A 2 -18.99 2.68 15.80
CA ALA A 2 -18.89 2.67 14.35
C ALA A 2 -17.45 3.07 13.97
N TRP A 3 -16.79 2.24 13.18
CA TRP A 3 -15.51 2.60 12.59
C TRP A 3 -15.75 3.63 11.50
N GLN A 4 -15.01 4.74 11.53
CA GLN A 4 -15.02 5.70 10.44
C GLN A 4 -14.39 5.04 9.20
N LYS A 5 -15.06 5.14 8.04
CA LYS A 5 -14.50 4.63 6.79
C LYS A 5 -13.35 5.54 6.36
N VAL A 6 -12.14 4.99 6.32
CA VAL A 6 -10.94 5.65 5.80
C VAL A 6 -10.61 5.04 4.44
N GLY A 7 -10.26 5.86 3.46
CA GLY A 7 -9.74 5.38 2.18
C GLY A 7 -8.28 4.94 2.33
N LEU A 8 -7.97 3.68 2.03
CA LEU A 8 -6.61 3.14 2.07
C LEU A 8 -6.09 2.96 0.64
N LYS A 9 -4.86 3.41 0.40
CA LYS A 9 -4.13 3.26 -0.86
C LYS A 9 -2.68 2.86 -0.58
N SER A 10 -2.04 2.17 -1.51
CA SER A 10 -0.62 1.81 -1.46
C SER A 10 0.05 2.15 -2.80
N ALA A 11 1.31 2.59 -2.73
CA ALA A 11 2.14 2.90 -3.88
C ALA A 11 3.63 2.80 -3.52
N GLY A 12 4.49 2.65 -4.52
CA GLY A 12 5.96 2.66 -4.38
C GLY A 12 6.62 3.64 -5.35
N LEU A 13 7.93 3.86 -5.18
CA LEU A 13 8.73 4.65 -6.13
C LEU A 13 8.83 3.95 -7.50
N GLU A 14 8.82 2.63 -7.50
CA GLU A 14 8.83 1.77 -8.68
C GLU A 14 7.68 0.74 -8.59
N VAL A 15 7.26 0.22 -9.74
CA VAL A 15 6.22 -0.82 -9.79
C VAL A 15 6.82 -2.17 -10.17
N HIS A 16 6.59 -3.14 -9.29
CA HIS A 16 6.80 -4.55 -9.56
C HIS A 16 5.45 -5.27 -9.44
N ALA A 17 5.35 -6.47 -10.00
CA ALA A 17 4.20 -7.32 -9.75
C ALA A 17 4.06 -7.61 -8.24
N LEU A 18 2.82 -7.77 -7.77
CA LEU A 18 2.56 -8.13 -6.38
C LEU A 18 3.30 -9.43 -6.05
N ASN A 19 4.13 -9.40 -5.01
CA ASN A 19 4.97 -10.52 -4.65
C ASN A 19 4.10 -11.74 -4.27
N PRO A 20 4.23 -12.90 -4.95
CA PRO A 20 3.46 -14.10 -4.62
C PRO A 20 3.63 -14.56 -3.16
N ASN A 21 4.80 -14.33 -2.58
CA ASN A 21 5.05 -14.65 -1.17
C ASN A 21 4.27 -13.73 -0.22
N ALA A 22 4.05 -12.46 -0.59
CA ALA A 22 3.21 -11.55 0.19
C ALA A 22 1.75 -12.01 0.18
N ILE A 23 1.25 -12.46 -0.98
CA ILE A 23 -0.11 -13.03 -1.10
C ILE A 23 -0.22 -14.27 -0.19
N LYS A 24 0.77 -15.16 -0.24
CA LYS A 24 0.79 -16.38 0.57
C LYS A 24 0.76 -16.07 2.07
N VAL A 25 1.67 -15.23 2.56
CA VAL A 25 1.78 -14.90 4.00
C VAL A 25 0.53 -14.17 4.51
N MET A 26 -0.05 -13.26 3.73
CA MET A 26 -1.28 -12.57 4.15
C MET A 26 -2.48 -13.54 4.20
N LYS A 27 -2.55 -14.51 3.28
CA LYS A 27 -3.56 -15.57 3.33
C LYS A 27 -3.44 -16.47 4.56
N GLU A 28 -2.23 -16.71 5.07
CA GLU A 28 -2.01 -17.50 6.31
C GLU A 28 -2.71 -16.87 7.53
N VAL A 29 -2.90 -15.54 7.54
CA VAL A 29 -3.64 -14.81 8.58
C VAL A 29 -5.06 -14.42 8.17
N GLY A 30 -5.59 -14.99 7.08
CA GLY A 30 -6.97 -14.79 6.63
C GLY A 30 -7.22 -13.47 5.87
N ILE A 31 -6.16 -12.78 5.40
CA ILE A 31 -6.28 -11.54 4.63
C ILE A 31 -5.93 -11.82 3.16
N ASP A 32 -6.91 -11.70 2.27
CA ASP A 32 -6.68 -11.87 0.84
C ASP A 32 -6.30 -10.54 0.16
N ILE A 33 -5.06 -10.48 -0.35
CA ILE A 33 -4.55 -9.34 -1.11
C ILE A 33 -4.40 -9.66 -2.62
N SER A 34 -4.88 -10.81 -3.11
CA SER A 34 -4.60 -11.24 -4.50
C SER A 34 -5.19 -10.32 -5.57
N ASN A 35 -6.18 -9.50 -5.22
CA ASN A 35 -6.81 -8.52 -6.10
C ASN A 35 -6.22 -7.11 -5.95
N GLN A 36 -5.21 -6.93 -5.09
CA GLN A 36 -4.50 -5.67 -5.00
C GLN A 36 -3.51 -5.53 -6.15
N VAL A 37 -3.24 -4.29 -6.53
CA VAL A 37 -2.33 -3.95 -7.62
C VAL A 37 -1.27 -2.99 -7.08
N SER A 38 -0.02 -3.19 -7.48
CA SER A 38 1.06 -2.27 -7.16
C SER A 38 0.99 -1.05 -8.08
N TYR A 39 1.07 0.14 -7.50
CA TYR A 39 1.06 1.42 -8.22
C TYR A 39 2.36 2.18 -7.98
N VAL A 40 2.75 3.00 -8.96
CA VAL A 40 3.75 4.06 -8.73
C VAL A 40 3.08 5.21 -7.97
N ILE A 41 3.84 5.90 -7.12
CA ILE A 41 3.36 7.09 -6.41
C ILE A 41 2.80 8.11 -7.42
N ASN A 42 1.58 8.58 -7.14
CA ASN A 42 0.96 9.68 -7.86
C ASN A 42 1.00 10.93 -6.96
N PRO A 43 1.70 12.01 -7.36
CA PRO A 43 1.80 13.24 -6.59
C PRO A 43 0.43 13.84 -6.21
N GLU A 44 -0.55 13.82 -7.12
CA GLU A 44 -1.88 14.36 -6.84
C GLU A 44 -2.61 13.59 -5.74
N ILE A 45 -2.42 12.26 -5.68
CA ILE A 45 -2.99 11.45 -4.59
C ILE A 45 -2.25 11.72 -3.28
N LEU A 46 -0.93 11.86 -3.36
CA LEU A 46 -0.08 12.10 -2.20
C LEU A 46 -0.42 13.44 -1.52
N ASP A 47 -0.55 14.51 -2.31
CA ASP A 47 -0.86 15.86 -1.83
C ASP A 47 -2.24 15.95 -1.15
N ASN A 48 -3.16 15.06 -1.52
CA ASN A 48 -4.51 14.99 -0.96
C ASN A 48 -4.67 13.91 0.12
N THR A 49 -3.57 13.27 0.56
CA THR A 49 -3.59 12.20 1.57
C THR A 49 -3.42 12.76 2.98
N THR A 50 -4.32 12.41 3.90
CA THR A 50 -4.28 12.87 5.30
C THR A 50 -3.08 12.35 6.09
N LEU A 51 -2.61 11.14 5.78
CA LEU A 51 -1.49 10.49 6.45
C LEU A 51 -0.71 9.62 5.47
N VAL A 52 0.60 9.86 5.39
CA VAL A 52 1.53 9.05 4.62
C VAL A 52 2.35 8.20 5.58
N VAL A 53 2.44 6.90 5.29
CA VAL A 53 3.27 5.95 6.05
C VAL A 53 4.32 5.38 5.11
N THR A 54 5.58 5.69 5.36
CA THR A 54 6.72 5.10 4.64
C THR A 54 7.14 3.81 5.33
N LEU A 55 7.40 2.75 4.55
CA LEU A 55 7.71 1.41 5.08
C LEU A 55 9.19 1.05 5.00
N CYS A 56 10.00 1.85 4.30
CA CYS A 56 11.45 1.71 4.23
C CYS A 56 12.12 3.08 4.38
N GLY A 57 13.34 3.11 4.94
CA GLY A 57 14.13 4.35 5.04
C GLY A 57 14.42 4.98 3.67
N TYR A 58 14.56 4.15 2.63
CA TYR A 58 14.80 4.60 1.27
C TYR A 58 13.61 5.32 0.62
N ALA A 59 12.38 5.10 1.11
CA ALA A 59 11.18 5.82 0.65
C ALA A 59 11.00 7.19 1.35
N VAL A 60 11.87 7.53 2.30
CA VAL A 60 11.89 8.85 2.96
C VAL A 60 12.93 9.77 2.33
N GLU A 61 13.95 9.20 1.69
CA GLU A 61 15.10 9.94 1.15
C GLU A 61 14.91 10.42 -0.30
N HIS A 62 13.82 10.02 -0.97
CA HIS A 62 13.42 10.43 -2.32
C HIS A 62 11.91 10.66 -2.35
#